data_AF-A0A7S2IJY3-F1
#
_entry.id   AF-A0A7S2IJY3-F1
#
_cell.length_a   1.000
_cell.length_b   1.000
_cell.length_c   1.000
_cell.angle_alpha   90.00
_cell.angle_beta   90.00
_cell.angle_gamma   90.00
#
_symmetry.space_group_name_H-M   'P 1'
#
loop_
_entity.id
_entity.type
_entity.pdbx_description
1 polymer ?
#
loop_
_entity_poly.entity_id
_entity_poly.type
_entity_poly.pdbx_seq_one_letter_code
_entity_poly.pdbx_strand_id
1 'polypeptide(L)'
;VDAVDWDADRLWPLEAIPVAVLLVHLVVTLASDDLGLWVKCCICATAAALLQGCLVGLTVVPDAESWGECKERLGAQGIARFQIVGGFTDVRHFLEVVGHQVLGAASKYDAFCVDAVLSGRMCITMIFAFGLYEAFWKACWRFKIGCRIVLRMLAGLLIWSVVGVDVLVELFGHAHYAMDAAQASALVAQ
;
A
#
# COMPACT_ATOMS: atom_id res chain seq x y z
N VAL A 1 -13.43 -14.60 21.66
CA VAL A 1 -13.78 -13.64 20.58
C VAL A 1 -13.89 -14.49 19.35
N ASP A 2 -15.11 -14.80 18.93
CA ASP A 2 -15.32 -15.68 17.78
C ASP A 2 -14.74 -14.98 16.55
N ALA A 3 -13.81 -15.66 15.88
CA ALA A 3 -13.20 -15.15 14.66
C ALA A 3 -14.33 -14.90 13.66
N VAL A 4 -14.57 -13.63 13.35
CA VAL A 4 -15.49 -13.24 12.29
C VAL A 4 -14.91 -13.83 11.01
N ASP A 5 -15.60 -14.84 10.47
CA ASP A 5 -15.21 -15.50 9.23
C ASP A 5 -15.49 -14.52 8.08
N TRP A 6 -14.48 -13.71 7.77
CA TRP A 6 -14.53 -12.79 6.65
C TRP A 6 -14.38 -13.62 5.38
N ASP A 7 -15.52 -14.02 4.80
CA ASP A 7 -15.55 -14.63 3.47
C ASP A 7 -14.72 -13.77 2.51
N ALA A 8 -13.66 -14.37 1.95
CA ALA A 8 -12.76 -13.73 0.98
C ALA A 8 -13.54 -13.10 -0.19
N ASP A 9 -14.70 -13.66 -0.51
CA ASP A 9 -15.64 -13.21 -1.54
C ASP A 9 -16.32 -11.86 -1.22
N ARG A 10 -16.14 -11.30 -0.01
CA ARG A 10 -16.68 -9.99 0.38
C ARG A 10 -15.64 -8.87 0.35
N LEU A 11 -14.35 -9.21 0.35
CA LEU A 11 -13.23 -8.25 0.45
C LEU A 11 -12.73 -7.75 -0.92
N TRP A 12 -13.03 -8.45 -2.02
CA TRP A 12 -12.60 -8.06 -3.36
C TRP A 12 -12.96 -6.61 -3.79
N PRO A 13 -14.10 -5.99 -3.37
CA PRO A 13 -14.39 -4.61 -3.78
C PRO A 13 -13.41 -3.62 -3.15
N LEU A 14 -12.88 -3.95 -1.97
CA LEU A 14 -11.98 -3.09 -1.21
C LEU A 14 -10.55 -3.16 -1.77
N GLU A 15 -10.15 -4.34 -2.26
CA GLU A 15 -8.88 -4.50 -2.98
C GLU A 15 -8.85 -3.74 -4.31
N ALA A 16 -10.02 -3.39 -4.87
CA ALA A 16 -10.13 -2.60 -6.08
C ALA A 16 -9.91 -1.08 -5.86
N ILE A 17 -9.92 -0.58 -4.61
CA ILE A 17 -9.81 0.86 -4.31
C ILE A 17 -8.50 1.48 -4.86
N PRO A 18 -7.30 0.93 -4.59
CA PRO A 18 -6.04 1.51 -5.08
C PRO A 18 -5.98 1.54 -6.60
N VAL A 19 -6.48 0.47 -7.24
CA VAL A 19 -6.56 0.35 -8.70
C VAL A 19 -7.51 1.41 -9.27
N ALA A 20 -8.67 1.59 -8.64
CA ALA A 20 -9.62 2.62 -9.06
C ALA A 20 -9.02 4.03 -8.93
N VAL A 21 -8.36 4.34 -7.80
CA VAL A 21 -7.69 5.63 -7.58
C VAL A 21 -6.60 5.88 -8.64
N LEU A 22 -5.78 4.87 -8.93
CA LEU A 22 -4.75 4.92 -9.97
C LEU A 22 -5.35 5.19 -11.36
N LEU A 23 -6.41 4.46 -11.74
CA LEU A 23 -7.08 4.62 -13.03
C LEU A 23 -7.73 6.00 -13.17
N VAL A 24 -8.40 6.48 -12.11
CA VAL A 24 -8.99 7.82 -12.10
C VAL A 24 -7.89 8.88 -12.22
N HIS A 25 -6.77 8.73 -11.52
CA HIS A 25 -5.63 9.63 -11.65
C HIS A 25 -5.05 9.64 -13.07
N LEU A 26 -4.87 8.46 -13.66
CA LEU A 26 -4.42 8.34 -15.05
C LEU A 26 -5.36 9.07 -16.02
N VAL A 27 -6.68 8.85 -15.92
CA VAL A 27 -7.66 9.53 -16.77
C VAL A 27 -7.62 11.04 -16.58
N VAL A 28 -7.54 11.53 -15.34
CA VAL A 28 -7.47 12.97 -15.03
C VAL A 28 -6.19 13.61 -15.57
N THR A 29 -5.03 12.95 -15.42
CA THR A 29 -3.75 13.46 -15.94
C THR A 29 -3.72 13.50 -17.45
N LEU A 30 -4.26 12.47 -18.13
CA LEU A 30 -4.43 12.47 -19.59
C LEU A 30 -5.40 13.56 -20.06
N ALA A 31 -6.53 13.75 -19.37
CA ALA A 31 -7.51 14.77 -19.73
C ALA A 31 -7.05 16.22 -19.48
N SER A 32 -6.02 16.41 -18.63
CA SER A 32 -5.46 17.73 -18.30
C SER A 32 -4.13 18.03 -18.98
N ASP A 33 -3.61 17.11 -19.81
CA ASP A 33 -2.29 17.17 -20.45
C ASP A 33 -1.12 17.42 -19.46
N ASP A 34 -1.30 17.08 -18.18
CA ASP A 34 -0.27 17.24 -17.13
C ASP A 34 0.49 15.93 -16.89
N LEU A 35 1.25 15.52 -17.92
CA LEU A 35 2.09 14.31 -17.85
C LEU A 35 3.17 14.43 -16.76
N GLY A 36 3.58 15.65 -16.41
CA GLY A 36 4.55 15.90 -15.36
C GLY A 36 4.06 15.43 -13.99
N LEU A 37 2.78 15.66 -13.68
CA LEU A 37 2.17 15.18 -12.44
C LEU A 37 2.13 13.65 -12.36
N TRP A 38 1.77 12.99 -13.46
CA TRP A 38 1.76 11.52 -13.55
C TRP A 38 3.15 10.93 -13.26
N VAL A 39 4.18 11.43 -13.94
CA VAL A 39 5.56 10.96 -13.77
C VAL A 39 6.06 11.19 -12.34
N LYS A 40 5.74 12.34 -11.75
CA LYS A 40 6.07 12.65 -10.34
C LYS A 40 5.46 11.61 -9.39
N CYS A 41 4.17 11.30 -9.53
CA CYS A 41 3.50 10.28 -8.72
C CYS A 41 4.11 8.88 -8.94
N CYS A 42 4.42 8.49 -10.18
CA CYS A 42 5.09 7.21 -10.46
C CYS A 42 6.49 7.12 -9.81
N ILE A 43 7.27 8.19 -9.83
CA ILE A 43 8.58 8.23 -9.17
C ILE A 43 8.42 8.10 -7.66
N CYS A 44 7.48 8.84 -7.05
CA CYS A 44 7.19 8.72 -5.62
C CYS A 44 6.74 7.31 -5.24
N ALA A 45 5.86 6.69 -6.04
CA ALA A 45 5.40 5.33 -5.82
C ALA A 45 6.53 4.31 -5.94
N THR A 46 7.42 4.48 -6.92
CA THR A 46 8.61 3.63 -7.09
C THR A 46 9.57 3.78 -5.91
N ALA A 47 9.81 5.02 -5.45
CA ALA A 47 10.66 5.28 -4.29
C ALA A 47 10.06 4.67 -3.00
N ALA A 48 8.75 4.77 -2.81
CA ALA A 48 8.05 4.15 -1.69
C ALA A 48 8.15 2.62 -1.74
N ALA A 49 7.96 2.01 -2.91
CA ALA A 49 8.11 0.56 -3.09
C ALA A 49 9.53 0.08 -2.81
N LEU A 50 10.55 0.82 -3.27
CA LEU A 50 11.96 0.51 -2.97
C LEU A 50 12.25 0.65 -1.48
N LEU A 51 11.76 1.71 -0.83
CA LEU A 51 11.92 1.90 0.60
C LEU A 51 11.26 0.76 1.38
N GLN A 52 10.04 0.37 1.00
CA GLN A 52 9.35 -0.77 1.60
C GLN A 52 10.16 -2.07 1.43
N GLY A 53 10.69 -2.33 0.23
CA GLY A 53 11.55 -3.50 -0.02
C GLY A 53 12.82 -3.49 0.84
N CYS A 54 13.46 -2.32 0.98
CA CYS A 54 14.61 -2.14 1.87
C CYS A 54 14.25 -2.37 3.33
N LEU A 55 13.10 -1.83 3.79
CA LEU A 55 12.61 -2.03 5.14
C LEU A 55 12.35 -3.51 5.39
N VAL A 56 11.61 -4.20 4.52
CA VAL A 56 11.37 -5.65 4.62
C VAL A 56 12.69 -6.43 4.70
N GLY A 57 13.71 -6.05 3.93
CA GLY A 57 15.03 -6.68 3.98
C GLY A 57 15.81 -6.41 5.27
N LEU A 58 15.66 -5.22 5.86
CA LEU A 58 16.35 -4.81 7.10
C LEU A 58 15.60 -5.26 8.37
N THR A 59 14.27 -5.32 8.31
CA THR A 59 13.38 -5.60 9.42
C THR A 59 12.86 -7.03 9.37
N VAL A 60 13.68 -7.98 8.91
CA VAL A 60 13.50 -9.40 9.24
C VAL A 60 13.80 -9.58 10.73
N VAL A 61 13.04 -8.90 11.58
CA VAL A 61 12.99 -9.13 13.01
C VAL A 61 11.95 -10.21 13.20
N PRO A 62 12.30 -11.38 13.76
CA PRO A 62 11.30 -12.39 14.09
C PRO A 62 10.33 -11.74 15.07
N ASP A 63 9.11 -11.51 14.61
CA ASP A 63 8.07 -10.93 15.45
C ASP A 63 7.88 -11.80 16.70
N ALA A 64 8.01 -11.18 17.87
CA ALA A 64 8.24 -11.89 19.12
C ALA A 64 6.99 -12.63 19.62
N GLU A 65 5.80 -12.26 19.15
CA GLU A 65 4.54 -12.81 19.65
C GLU A 65 3.87 -13.86 18.73
N SER A 66 4.37 -14.12 17.52
CA SER A 66 3.68 -15.09 16.63
C SER A 66 4.56 -15.94 15.71
N TRP A 67 5.88 -16.04 15.92
CA TRP A 67 6.72 -16.96 15.12
C TRP A 67 6.20 -18.41 15.11
N GLY A 68 5.49 -18.83 16.17
CA GLY A 68 4.78 -20.10 16.23
C GLY A 68 3.63 -20.21 15.20
N GLU A 69 2.71 -19.24 15.20
CA GLU A 69 1.56 -19.21 14.28
C GLU A 69 2.00 -19.00 12.83
N CYS A 70 3.02 -18.16 12.62
CA CYS A 70 3.66 -18.00 11.33
C CYS A 70 4.23 -19.33 10.80
N LYS A 71 4.96 -20.07 11.65
CA LYS A 71 5.50 -21.39 11.30
C LYS A 71 4.40 -22.40 11.00
N GLU A 72 3.31 -22.36 11.76
CA GLU A 72 2.14 -23.21 11.54
C GLU A 72 1.49 -22.90 10.18
N ARG A 73 1.34 -21.61 9.83
CA ARG A 73 0.80 -21.15 8.54
C ARG A 73 1.71 -21.46 7.35
N LEU A 74 3.02 -21.26 7.50
CA LEU A 74 4.03 -21.58 6.46
C LEU A 74 4.18 -23.09 6.24
N GLY A 75 3.95 -23.88 7.28
CA GLY A 75 4.26 -25.30 7.29
C GLY A 75 5.75 -25.59 7.12
N ALA A 76 6.12 -26.89 7.15
CA ALA A 76 7.51 -27.31 7.03
C ALA A 76 8.17 -26.90 5.70
N GLN A 77 7.38 -26.86 4.61
CA GLN A 77 7.88 -26.51 3.27
C GLN A 77 8.22 -25.02 3.15
N GLY A 78 7.36 -24.13 3.65
CA GLY A 78 7.65 -22.69 3.67
C GLY A 78 8.89 -22.37 4.50
N ILE A 79 9.00 -22.99 5.69
CA ILE A 79 10.17 -22.81 6.57
C ILE A 79 11.47 -23.25 5.89
N ALA A 80 11.49 -24.41 5.23
CA ALA A 80 12.67 -24.89 4.53
C ALA A 80 13.11 -23.94 3.40
N ARG A 81 12.15 -23.28 2.73
CA ARG A 81 12.41 -22.29 1.68
C ARG A 81 13.09 -21.03 2.24
N PHE A 82 12.63 -20.55 3.40
CA PHE A 82 13.19 -19.35 4.04
C PHE A 82 14.52 -19.59 4.78
N GLN A 83 14.78 -20.81 5.25
CA GLN A 83 16.06 -21.16 5.87
C GLN A 83 17.25 -21.05 4.90
N ILE A 84 17.01 -21.21 3.59
CA ILE A 84 18.06 -21.13 2.56
C ILE A 84 18.50 -19.68 2.31
N VAL A 85 17.64 -18.70 2.60
CA VAL A 85 17.89 -17.26 2.38
C VAL A 85 18.76 -16.62 3.49
N GLY A 86 19.42 -17.43 4.32
CA GLY A 86 20.14 -17.01 5.53
C GLY A 86 21.37 -16.10 5.37
N GLY A 87 21.57 -15.46 4.22
CA GLY A 87 22.65 -14.49 4.03
C GLY A 87 22.40 -13.49 2.90
N PHE A 88 22.86 -12.25 3.10
CA PHE A 88 22.85 -11.15 2.11
C PHE A 88 23.56 -11.49 0.78
N THR A 89 24.26 -12.62 0.71
CA THR A 89 25.02 -13.05 -0.47
C THR A 89 24.18 -13.71 -1.55
N ASP A 90 22.96 -14.20 -1.24
CA ASP A 90 22.10 -14.88 -2.24
C ASP A 90 21.00 -13.94 -2.79
N VAL A 91 21.45 -12.92 -3.51
CA VAL A 91 20.58 -11.94 -4.17
C VAL A 91 19.64 -12.61 -5.18
N ARG A 92 20.04 -13.75 -5.75
CA ARG A 92 19.24 -14.46 -6.76
C ARG A 92 18.00 -15.08 -6.14
N HIS A 93 18.13 -15.80 -5.01
CA HIS A 93 16.97 -16.35 -4.31
C HIS A 93 16.04 -15.24 -3.79
N PHE A 94 16.60 -14.13 -3.30
CA PHE A 94 15.81 -12.98 -2.90
C PHE A 94 14.98 -12.43 -4.08
N LEU A 95 15.60 -12.20 -5.24
CA LEU A 95 14.90 -11.72 -6.44
C LEU A 95 13.88 -12.72 -6.97
N GLU A 96 14.12 -14.02 -6.85
CA GLU A 96 13.17 -15.06 -7.25
C GLU A 96 11.91 -15.04 -6.37
N VAL A 97 12.09 -14.93 -5.05
CA VAL A 97 10.97 -14.83 -4.11
C VAL A 97 10.19 -13.52 -4.32
N VAL A 98 10.88 -12.38 -4.46
CA VAL A 98 10.24 -11.09 -4.79
C VAL A 98 9.53 -11.17 -6.13
N GLY A 99 10.14 -11.80 -7.14
CA GLY A 99 9.54 -11.98 -8.47
C GLY A 99 8.26 -12.79 -8.44
N HIS A 100 8.23 -13.89 -7.67
CA HIS A 100 7.02 -14.69 -7.46
C HIS A 100 5.90 -13.88 -6.79
N GLN A 101 6.25 -13.02 -5.84
CA GLN A 101 5.30 -12.16 -5.15
C GLN A 101 4.75 -11.07 -6.07
N VAL A 102 5.61 -10.41 -6.86
CA VAL A 102 5.22 -9.36 -7.81
C VAL A 102 4.34 -9.93 -8.94
N LEU A 103 4.64 -11.14 -9.42
CA LEU A 103 3.88 -11.78 -10.51
C LEU A 103 2.54 -12.36 -10.05
N GLY A 104 2.18 -12.23 -8.75
CA GLY A 104 0.95 -12.81 -8.21
C GLY A 104 0.91 -14.34 -8.28
N ALA A 105 2.06 -14.98 -8.53
CA ALA A 105 2.22 -16.42 -8.51
C ALA A 105 2.42 -16.97 -7.08
N ALA A 106 2.31 -16.09 -6.08
CA ALA A 106 2.40 -16.45 -4.67
C ALA A 106 1.28 -17.44 -4.32
N SER A 107 1.68 -18.67 -3.99
CA SER A 107 0.75 -19.61 -3.38
C SER A 107 0.40 -19.12 -1.96
N LYS A 108 -0.65 -19.65 -1.34
CA LYS A 108 -0.98 -19.36 0.07
C LYS A 108 0.21 -19.54 1.03
N TYR A 109 1.24 -20.27 0.63
CA TYR A 109 2.45 -20.57 1.40
C TYR A 109 3.60 -19.57 1.20
N ASP A 110 3.47 -18.61 0.28
CA ASP A 110 4.53 -17.63 -0.03
C ASP A 110 4.27 -16.25 0.61
N ALA A 111 3.25 -16.13 1.46
CA ALA A 111 3.03 -14.93 2.26
C ALA A 111 4.13 -14.83 3.34
N PHE A 112 5.02 -13.85 3.18
CA PHE A 112 6.03 -13.55 4.20
C PHE A 112 5.34 -13.26 5.53
N CYS A 113 5.84 -13.87 6.61
CA CYS A 113 5.53 -13.43 7.97
C CYS A 113 6.39 -12.23 8.35
N VAL A 114 6.35 -11.21 7.50
CA VAL A 114 6.91 -9.91 7.83
C VAL A 114 5.72 -8.99 7.89
N ASP A 115 5.42 -8.51 9.10
CA ASP A 115 4.59 -7.34 9.27
C ASP A 115 5.37 -6.20 8.63
N ALA A 116 5.02 -5.91 7.38
CA ALA A 116 5.58 -4.76 6.68
C ALA A 116 5.06 -3.54 7.43
N VAL A 117 5.97 -2.90 8.17
CA VAL A 117 5.76 -1.62 8.87
C VAL A 117 5.10 -0.55 7.98
N LEU A 118 5.22 -0.73 6.66
CA LEU A 118 4.59 0.10 5.65
C LEU A 118 3.79 -0.77 4.68
N SER A 119 2.47 -0.57 4.65
CA SER A 119 1.61 -1.17 3.64
C SER A 119 1.80 -0.49 2.29
N GLY A 120 2.31 -1.24 1.32
CA GLY A 120 2.49 -0.76 -0.05
C GLY A 120 1.18 -0.31 -0.70
N ARG A 121 0.07 -0.96 -0.35
CA ARG A 121 -1.28 -0.60 -0.84
C ARG A 121 -1.64 0.82 -0.41
N MET A 122 -1.53 1.10 0.89
CA MET A 122 -1.82 2.42 1.44
C MET A 122 -0.93 3.50 0.83
N CYS A 123 0.37 3.23 0.67
CA CYS A 123 1.29 4.18 0.05
C CYS A 123 0.89 4.54 -1.38
N ILE A 124 0.55 3.55 -2.20
CA ILE A 124 0.10 3.77 -3.57
C ILE A 124 -1.19 4.60 -3.56
N THR A 125 -2.20 4.18 -2.78
CA THR A 125 -3.48 4.91 -2.67
C THR A 125 -3.25 6.37 -2.28
N MET A 126 -2.44 6.63 -1.24
CA MET A 126 -2.13 7.99 -0.78
C MET A 126 -1.43 8.82 -1.86
N ILE A 127 -0.35 8.31 -2.46
CA ILE A 127 0.44 9.06 -3.47
C ILE A 127 -0.44 9.50 -4.64
N PHE A 128 -1.27 8.60 -5.17
CA PHE A 128 -2.14 8.91 -6.30
C PHE A 128 -3.35 9.76 -5.89
N ALA A 129 -3.86 9.60 -4.68
CA ALA A 129 -4.91 10.46 -4.15
C ALA A 129 -4.43 11.91 -3.95
N PHE A 130 -3.20 12.13 -3.45
CA PHE A 130 -2.61 13.47 -3.40
C PHE A 130 -2.35 14.04 -4.79
N GLY A 131 -1.93 13.20 -5.74
CA GLY A 131 -1.83 13.58 -7.16
C GLY A 131 -3.18 14.08 -7.72
N LEU A 132 -4.28 13.37 -7.42
CA LEU A 132 -5.64 13.80 -7.79
C LEU A 132 -6.02 15.14 -7.13
N TYR A 133 -5.69 15.32 -5.86
CA TYR A 133 -5.93 16.59 -5.17
C TYR A 133 -5.15 17.75 -5.81
N GLU A 134 -3.88 17.54 -6.18
CA GLU A 134 -3.06 18.53 -6.87
C GLU A 134 -3.64 18.90 -8.25
N ALA A 135 -4.07 17.90 -9.03
CA ALA A 135 -4.73 18.11 -10.31
C ALA A 135 -6.02 18.93 -10.14
N PHE A 136 -6.85 18.57 -9.16
CA PHE A 136 -8.10 19.29 -8.86
C PHE A 136 -7.82 20.72 -8.38
N TRP A 137 -6.78 20.92 -7.57
CA TRP A 137 -6.35 22.23 -7.09
C TRP A 137 -5.97 23.17 -8.23
N LYS A 138 -5.23 22.66 -9.23
CA LYS A 138 -4.87 23.36 -10.47
C LYS A 138 -6.11 23.67 -11.33
N ALA A 139 -7.04 22.72 -11.48
CA ALA A 139 -8.29 22.94 -12.21
C ALA A 139 -9.15 24.06 -11.58
N CYS A 140 -9.16 24.14 -10.24
CA CYS A 140 -9.96 25.12 -9.51
C CYS A 140 -9.43 26.58 -9.58
N TRP A 141 -8.25 26.83 -10.16
CA TRP A 141 -7.66 28.17 -10.20
C TRP A 141 -8.53 29.19 -10.95
N ARG A 142 -9.34 28.76 -11.92
CA ARG A 142 -10.20 29.64 -12.74
C ARG A 142 -11.45 30.15 -12.01
N PHE A 143 -11.80 29.60 -10.84
CA PHE A 143 -13.02 29.96 -10.11
C PHE A 143 -12.82 31.13 -9.13
N LYS A 144 -13.93 31.82 -8.82
CA LYS A 144 -14.00 32.84 -7.76
C LYS A 144 -13.52 32.28 -6.43
N ILE A 145 -12.92 33.13 -5.59
CA ILE A 145 -12.24 32.72 -4.35
C ILE A 145 -13.13 31.86 -3.42
N GLY A 146 -14.39 32.26 -3.20
CA GLY A 146 -15.31 31.52 -2.32
C GLY A 146 -15.67 30.14 -2.85
N CYS A 147 -16.03 30.05 -4.15
CA CYS A 147 -16.32 28.77 -4.80
C CYS A 147 -15.09 27.85 -4.82
N ARG A 148 -13.91 28.41 -5.08
CA ARG A 148 -12.64 27.68 -5.06
C ARG A 148 -12.34 27.06 -3.69
N ILE A 149 -12.58 27.78 -2.59
CA ILE A 149 -12.38 27.24 -1.23
C ILE A 149 -13.34 26.07 -0.99
N VAL A 150 -14.63 26.25 -1.29
CA VAL A 150 -15.64 25.21 -1.09
C VAL A 150 -15.32 23.95 -1.89
N LEU A 151 -15.00 24.10 -3.18
CA LEU A 151 -14.65 22.97 -4.05
C LEU A 151 -13.43 22.22 -3.53
N ARG A 152 -12.39 22.93 -3.07
CA ARG A 152 -11.18 22.32 -2.51
C ARG A 152 -11.46 21.57 -1.22
N MET A 153 -12.27 22.12 -0.33
CA MET A 153 -12.68 21.43 0.90
C MET A 153 -13.48 20.16 0.60
N LEU A 154 -14.39 20.21 -0.36
CA LEU A 154 -15.17 19.04 -0.78
C LEU A 154 -14.29 17.96 -1.40
N ALA A 155 -13.38 18.32 -2.32
CA ALA A 155 -12.46 17.37 -2.93
C ALA A 155 -11.49 16.78 -1.90
N GLY A 156 -10.97 17.60 -0.98
CA GLY A 156 -10.12 17.15 0.11
C GLY A 156 -10.85 16.18 1.04
N LEU A 157 -12.09 16.48 1.43
CA LEU A 157 -12.91 15.59 2.25
C LEU A 157 -13.21 14.27 1.56
N LEU A 158 -13.53 14.29 0.25
CA LEU A 158 -13.76 13.09 -0.54
C LEU A 158 -12.51 12.22 -0.59
N ILE A 159 -11.36 12.80 -0.94
CA ILE A 159 -10.08 12.08 -0.99
C ILE A 159 -9.71 11.49 0.37
N TRP A 160 -9.88 12.29 1.43
CA TRP A 160 -9.61 11.84 2.79
C TRP A 160 -10.53 10.70 3.22
N SER A 161 -11.80 10.71 2.80
CA SER A 161 -12.72 9.61 3.07
C SER A 161 -12.32 8.32 2.34
N VAL A 162 -11.84 8.39 1.10
CA VAL A 162 -11.39 7.22 0.34
C VAL A 162 -10.14 6.60 0.99
N VAL A 163 -9.15 7.43 1.31
CA VAL A 163 -7.93 6.98 2.02
C VAL A 163 -8.29 6.46 3.41
N GLY A 164 -9.19 7.13 4.12
CA GLY A 164 -9.67 6.70 5.43
C GLY A 164 -10.35 5.34 5.41
N VAL A 165 -11.16 5.04 4.39
CA VAL A 165 -11.77 3.72 4.21
C VAL A 165 -10.70 2.66 3.95
N ASP A 166 -9.72 2.91 3.06
CA ASP A 166 -8.61 2.00 2.79
C ASP A 166 -7.82 1.69 4.08
N VAL A 167 -7.55 2.73 4.87
CA VAL A 167 -6.89 2.61 6.18
C VAL A 167 -7.69 1.79 7.18
N LEU A 168 -8.98 2.04 7.29
CA LEU A 168 -9.85 1.31 8.20
C LEU A 168 -9.96 -0.16 7.80
N VAL A 169 -10.04 -0.47 6.50
CA VAL A 169 -10.07 -1.85 6.02
C VAL A 169 -8.78 -2.60 6.38
N GLU A 170 -7.63 -1.95 6.24
CA GLU A 170 -6.33 -2.49 6.67
C GLU A 170 -6.30 -2.80 8.18
N LEU A 171 -6.74 -1.84 8.99
CA LEU A 171 -6.79 -1.95 10.46
C LEU A 171 -7.75 -3.04 10.94
N PHE A 172 -8.94 -3.12 10.34
CA PHE A 172 -9.95 -4.12 10.73
C PHE A 172 -9.66 -5.50 10.14
N GLY A 173 -8.86 -5.60 9.09
CA GLY A 173 -8.43 -6.86 8.50
C GLY A 173 -7.43 -7.67 9.34
N HIS A 174 -7.08 -7.20 10.56
CA HIS A 174 -6.08 -7.82 11.45
C HIS A 174 -4.70 -8.07 10.81
N ALA A 175 -4.40 -7.39 9.70
CA ALA A 175 -3.17 -7.59 8.95
C ALA A 175 -2.01 -6.68 9.42
N HIS A 176 -2.30 -5.59 10.13
CA HIS A 176 -1.30 -4.60 10.53
C HIS A 176 -1.60 -3.96 11.89
N TYR A 177 -0.56 -3.71 12.68
CA TYR A 177 -0.67 -2.98 13.94
C TYR A 177 -1.03 -1.51 13.67
N ALA A 178 -1.81 -0.89 14.56
CA ALA A 178 -2.18 0.54 14.46
C ALA A 178 -0.98 1.50 14.39
N MET A 179 0.22 1.02 14.72
CA MET A 179 1.48 1.75 14.60
C MET A 179 1.82 2.07 13.12
N ASP A 180 1.51 1.18 12.18
CA ASP A 180 1.85 1.32 10.76
C ASP A 180 1.06 2.46 10.11
N ALA A 181 -0.24 2.57 10.45
CA ALA A 181 -1.09 3.66 10.00
C ALA A 181 -0.62 5.03 10.53
N ALA A 182 -0.11 5.07 11.76
CA ALA A 182 0.42 6.29 12.36
C ALA A 182 1.73 6.74 11.68
N GLN A 183 2.63 5.80 11.35
CA GLN A 183 3.88 6.11 10.67
C GLN A 183 3.67 6.55 9.21
N ALA A 184 2.77 5.89 8.47
CA ALA A 184 2.43 6.30 7.12
C ALA A 184 1.86 7.74 7.08
N SER A 185 0.99 8.07 8.04
CA SER A 185 0.43 9.42 8.18
C SER A 185 1.50 10.47 8.52
N ALA A 186 2.46 10.12 9.36
CA ALA A 186 3.56 11.01 9.75
C ALA A 186 4.53 11.29 8.60
N LEU A 187 4.85 10.29 7.78
CA LEU A 187 5.75 10.44 6.63
C LEU A 187 5.18 11.39 5.57
N VAL A 188 3.87 11.36 5.38
CA VAL A 188 3.18 12.21 4.38
C VAL A 188 2.95 13.64 4.89
N ALA A 189 2.91 13.84 6.21
CA ALA A 189 2.72 15.16 6.80
C ALA A 189 4.01 16.02 6.84
N GLN A 190 5.18 15.43 6.57
CA GLN A 190 6.48 16.12 6.50
C GLN A 190 6.72 16.71 5.12
#